data_AF-A0A062IKA0-F1
#
_entry.id   AF-A0A062IKA0-F1
#
_cell.length_a   1.000
_cell.length_b   1.000
_cell.length_c   1.000
_cell.angle_alpha   90.00
_cell.angle_beta   90.00
_cell.angle_gamma   90.00
#
_symmetry.space_group_name_H-M   'P 1'
#
loop_
_entity.id
_entity.type
_entity.pdbx_description
1 polymer ?
#
loop_
_entity_poly.entity_id
_entity_poly.type
_entity_poly.pdbx_seq_one_letter_code
_entity_poly.pdbx_strand_id
1 'polypeptide(L)'
;MTTYIERLQDPKTVQKLENLLGGHVMSVYQNAGFTPPIPRLHGDRFIYPDPAAQRYANHLREGMKIFAQALDELNITQSTGEKANE
;
A
#
# COMPACT_ATOMS: atom_id res chain seq x y z
N MET A 1 -1.59 -4.70 -20.98
CA MET A 1 -1.48 -3.62 -19.98
C MET A 1 -1.32 -4.31 -18.64
N THR A 2 -0.24 -4.08 -17.90
CA THR A 2 -0.08 -4.67 -16.55
C THR A 2 -0.95 -3.91 -15.57
N THR A 3 -1.80 -4.63 -14.84
CA THR A 3 -2.71 -4.07 -13.83
C THR A 3 -1.92 -3.51 -12.64
N TYR A 4 -2.50 -2.54 -11.92
CA TYR A 4 -1.94 -2.02 -10.68
C TYR A 4 -1.83 -3.12 -9.62
N ILE A 5 -2.79 -4.05 -9.56
CA ILE A 5 -2.70 -5.24 -8.71
C ILE A 5 -1.48 -6.11 -9.04
N GLU A 6 -1.19 -6.36 -10.32
CA GLU A 6 0.03 -7.09 -10.71
C GLU A 6 1.29 -6.30 -10.34
N ARG A 7 1.28 -4.96 -10.43
CA ARG A 7 2.41 -4.14 -9.98
C ARG A 7 2.65 -4.25 -8.47
N LEU A 8 1.63 -4.54 -7.65
CA LEU A 8 1.82 -4.82 -6.23
C LEU A 8 2.56 -6.14 -5.95
N GLN A 9 2.83 -6.96 -6.96
CA GLN A 9 3.64 -8.17 -6.84
C GLN A 9 5.12 -7.93 -7.20
N ASP A 10 5.44 -6.80 -7.86
CA ASP A 10 6.82 -6.45 -8.21
C ASP A 10 7.63 -6.13 -6.94
N PRO A 11 8.77 -6.81 -6.69
CA PRO A 11 9.55 -6.63 -5.47
C PRO A 11 10.01 -5.18 -5.22
N LYS A 12 10.36 -4.44 -6.28
CA LYS A 12 10.78 -3.03 -6.15
C LYS A 12 9.61 -2.15 -5.73
N THR A 13 8.45 -2.41 -6.29
CA THR A 13 7.20 -1.73 -5.94
C THR A 13 6.80 -2.03 -4.49
N VAL A 14 6.83 -3.30 -4.08
CA VAL A 14 6.56 -3.71 -2.69
C VAL A 14 7.49 -3.02 -1.72
N GLN A 15 8.80 -3.04 -1.98
CA GLN A 15 9.79 -2.38 -1.12
C GLN A 15 9.54 -0.87 -1.00
N LYS A 16 9.22 -0.21 -2.12
CA LYS A 16 8.91 1.23 -2.11
C LYS A 16 7.65 1.54 -1.29
N LEU A 17 6.60 0.72 -1.43
CA LEU A 17 5.37 0.88 -0.66
C LEU A 17 5.59 0.61 0.82
N GLU A 18 6.39 -0.39 1.18
CA GLU A 18 6.71 -0.68 2.57
C GLU A 18 7.52 0.45 3.21
N ASN A 19 8.46 1.06 2.49
CA ASN A 19 9.17 2.25 2.97
C ASN A 19 8.24 3.44 3.24
N LEU A 20 7.28 3.68 2.33
CA LEU A 20 6.27 4.73 2.50
C LEU A 20 5.34 4.44 3.68
N LEU A 21 4.89 3.20 3.80
CA LEU A 21 4.08 2.72 4.92
C LEU A 21 4.83 2.92 6.25
N GLY A 22 6.11 2.53 6.31
CA GLY A 22 6.97 2.70 7.47
C GLY A 22 7.05 4.15 7.93
N GLY A 23 7.33 5.06 7.00
CA GLY A 23 7.37 6.50 7.26
C GLY A 23 6.01 7.06 7.70
N HIS A 24 4.92 6.57 7.13
CA HIS A 24 3.56 6.99 7.51
C HIS A 24 3.21 6.56 8.94
N VAL A 25 3.46 5.29 9.30
CA VAL A 25 3.24 4.81 10.68
C VAL A 25 4.06 5.62 11.68
N MET A 26 5.33 5.91 11.36
CA MET A 26 6.18 6.74 12.20
C MET A 26 5.59 8.15 12.39
N SER A 27 5.19 8.80 11.30
CA SER A 27 4.58 10.14 11.33
C SER A 27 3.30 10.19 12.16
N VAL A 28 2.41 9.20 12.02
CA VAL A 28 1.15 9.13 12.78
C VAL A 28 1.41 9.07 14.29
N TYR A 29 2.36 8.23 14.73
CA TYR A 29 2.69 8.12 16.15
C TYR A 29 3.30 9.42 16.69
N GLN A 30 4.23 10.03 15.96
CA GLN A 30 4.85 11.30 16.36
C GLN A 30 3.82 12.43 16.49
N ASN A 31 2.93 12.56 15.51
CA ASN A 31 1.90 13.60 15.50
C ASN A 31 0.89 13.45 16.66
N ALA A 32 0.69 12.22 17.12
CA ALA A 32 -0.15 11.92 18.28
C ALA A 32 0.61 12.01 19.63
N GLY A 33 1.89 12.39 19.62
CA GLY A 33 2.71 12.51 20.84
C GLY A 33 3.19 11.16 21.40
N PHE A 34 3.09 10.08 20.63
CA PHE A 34 3.56 8.74 21.04
C PHE A 34 4.98 8.45 20.55
N THR A 35 5.68 7.56 21.24
CA THR A 35 6.95 7.01 20.77
C THR A 35 6.69 6.10 19.56
N PRO A 36 7.35 6.34 18.40
CA PRO A 36 7.13 5.52 17.22
C PRO A 36 7.60 4.08 17.42
N PRO A 37 6.85 3.09 16.94
CA PRO A 37 7.27 1.71 17.00
C PRO A 37 8.43 1.48 16.03
N ILE A 38 9.47 0.76 16.48
CA ILE A 38 10.61 0.39 15.62
C ILE A 38 10.28 -0.93 14.92
N PRO A 39 10.04 -0.94 13.60
CA PRO A 39 9.78 -2.17 12.87
C PRO A 39 11.06 -2.98 12.70
N ARG A 40 10.88 -4.30 12.52
CA ARG A 40 11.92 -5.20 12.02
C ARG A 40 11.60 -5.53 10.58
N LEU A 41 12.61 -5.46 9.71
CA LEU A 41 12.49 -5.92 8.34
C LEU A 41 12.53 -7.46 8.34
N HIS A 42 11.49 -8.08 7.80
CA HIS A 42 11.41 -9.54 7.64
C HIS A 42 11.04 -9.87 6.19
N GLY A 43 12.04 -10.24 5.39
CA GLY A 43 11.90 -10.28 3.94
C GLY A 43 11.62 -8.88 3.40
N ASP A 44 10.56 -8.75 2.61
CA ASP A 44 10.18 -7.47 1.99
C ASP A 44 9.19 -6.65 2.81
N ARG A 45 8.93 -6.99 4.08
CA ARG A 45 7.89 -6.34 4.89
C ARG A 45 8.38 -5.89 6.25
N PHE A 46 7.83 -4.77 6.71
CA PHE A 46 8.01 -4.31 8.08
C PHE A 46 7.06 -5.03 9.04
N ILE A 47 7.63 -5.63 10.09
CA ILE A 47 6.91 -6.25 11.20
C ILE A 47 7.11 -5.40 12.45
N TYR A 48 6.01 -4.95 13.01
CA TYR A 48 5.99 -4.13 14.22
C TYR A 48 5.82 -5.01 15.46
N PRO A 49 6.65 -4.82 16.50
CA PRO A 49 6.50 -5.54 17.76
C PRO A 49 5.20 -5.19 18.49
N ASP A 50 4.76 -3.94 18.38
CA ASP A 50 3.48 -3.48 18.94
C ASP A 50 2.31 -4.03 18.10
N PRO A 51 1.38 -4.81 18.71
CA PRO A 51 0.22 -5.34 18.00
C PRO A 51 -0.69 -4.25 17.41
N ALA A 52 -0.79 -3.07 18.04
CA ALA A 52 -1.59 -1.97 17.51
C ALA A 52 -0.99 -1.41 16.22
N ALA A 53 0.31 -1.12 16.23
CA ALA A 53 1.07 -0.72 15.06
C ALA A 53 0.99 -1.76 13.93
N GLN A 54 1.14 -3.06 14.26
CA GLN A 54 1.07 -4.13 13.27
C GLN A 54 -0.31 -4.22 12.62
N ARG A 55 -1.39 -4.11 13.39
CA ARG A 55 -2.76 -4.08 12.86
C ARG A 55 -2.96 -2.88 11.95
N TYR A 56 -2.49 -1.71 12.36
CA TYR A 56 -2.57 -0.50 11.55
C TYR A 56 -1.83 -0.65 10.21
N ALA A 57 -0.59 -1.15 10.23
CA ALA A 57 0.18 -1.46 9.04
C ALA A 57 -0.54 -2.46 8.12
N ASN A 58 -1.15 -3.52 8.67
CA ASN A 58 -1.93 -4.47 7.89
C ASN A 58 -3.15 -3.82 7.22
N HIS A 59 -3.87 -2.93 7.90
CA HIS A 59 -4.99 -2.21 7.30
C HIS A 59 -4.54 -1.31 6.14
N LEU A 60 -3.40 -0.63 6.26
CA LEU A 60 -2.85 0.16 5.15
C LEU A 60 -2.52 -0.73 3.94
N ARG A 61 -1.97 -1.93 4.16
CA ARG A 61 -1.69 -2.90 3.09
C ARG A 61 -2.95 -3.34 2.36
N GLU A 62 -4.00 -3.68 3.10
CA GLU A 62 -5.28 -4.05 2.47
C GLU A 62 -5.89 -2.85 1.73
N GLY A 63 -5.80 -1.63 2.30
CA GLY A 63 -6.22 -0.40 1.62
C GLY A 63 -5.51 -0.17 0.29
N MET A 64 -4.20 -0.42 0.23
CA MET A 64 -3.42 -0.31 -1.02
C MET A 64 -3.91 -1.29 -2.10
N LYS A 65 -4.28 -2.52 -1.72
CA LYS A 65 -4.85 -3.50 -2.66
C LYS A 65 -6.22 -3.07 -3.17
N ILE A 66 -7.10 -2.63 -2.28
CA ILE A 66 -8.43 -2.12 -2.65
C ILE A 66 -8.30 -0.95 -3.62
N PHE A 67 -7.39 -0.01 -3.33
CA PHE A 67 -7.16 1.14 -4.20
C PHE A 67 -6.58 0.76 -5.56
N ALA A 68 -5.63 -0.17 -5.61
CA ALA A 68 -5.10 -0.68 -6.87
C ALA A 68 -6.19 -1.36 -7.72
N GLN A 69 -7.04 -2.18 -7.10
CA GLN A 69 -8.17 -2.80 -7.79
C GLN A 69 -9.14 -1.75 -8.35
N ALA A 70 -9.48 -0.72 -7.57
CA ALA A 70 -10.34 0.35 -8.05
C ALA A 70 -9.73 1.09 -9.26
N LEU A 71 -8.41 1.34 -9.25
CA LEU A 71 -7.72 1.96 -10.39
C LEU A 71 -7.72 1.05 -11.63
N ASP A 72 -7.61 -0.25 -11.45
CA ASP A 72 -7.69 -1.22 -12.55
C ASP A 72 -9.09 -1.20 -13.19
N GLU A 73 -10.15 -1.20 -12.38
CA GLU A 73 -11.54 -1.11 -12.84
C GLU A 73 -11.82 0.21 -13.59
N LEU A 74 -11.29 1.33 -13.09
CA LEU A 74 -11.42 2.64 -13.75
C LEU A 74 -10.69 2.71 -15.09
N ASN A 75 -9.47 2.16 -15.18
CA ASN A 75 -8.72 2.10 -16.44
C ASN A 75 -9.43 1.24 -17.50
N ILE A 76 -10.05 0.14 -17.10
CA ILE A 76 -10.85 -0.70 -18.00
C ILE A 76 -12.06 0.08 -18.52
N THR A 77 -12.70 0.87 -17.65
CA THR A 77 -13.88 1.68 -18.01
C THR A 77 -13.52 2.78 -19.01
N GLN A 78 -12.39 3.47 -18.84
CA GLN A 78 -11.94 4.50 -19.79
C GLN A 78 -11.60 3.91 -21.17
N SER A 79 -10.89 2.77 -21.20
CA SER A 79 -10.57 2.09 -22.47
C SER A 79 -11.80 1.58 -23.23
N THR A 80 -12.92 1.33 -22.55
CA THR A 80 -14.16 0.83 -23.18
C THR A 80 -15.01 1.99 -23.70
N GLY A 81 -14.96 3.17 -23.07
CA GLY A 81 -15.68 4.37 -23.51
C GLY A 81 -15.13 5.01 -24.79
N GLU A 82 -13.83 4.91 -25.05
CA GLU A 82 -13.22 5.44 -26.30
C GLU A 82 -13.56 4.59 -27.54
N LYS A 83 -13.76 3.28 -27.40
CA LYS A 83 -14.07 2.38 -28.53
C LYS A 83 -15.53 2.38 -28.98
N ALA A 84 -16.42 3.03 -28.23
CA ALA A 84 -17.85 3.08 -28.55
C ALA A 84 -18.22 4.26 -29.47
N ASN A 85 -17.27 5.15 -29.79
CA ASN A 85 -17.48 6.35 -30.58
C ASN A 85 -16.73 6.37 -31.93
N GLU A 86 -16.24 5.22 -32.42
CA GLU A 86 -15.66 5.05 -33.76
C GLU A 86 -16.60 4.30 -34.70
#